data_AF-A0A8S1HXC3-F1
#
_entry.id   AF-A0A8S1HXC3-F1
#
_cell.length_a   1.000
_cell.length_b   1.000
_cell.length_c   1.000
_cell.angle_alpha   90.00
_cell.angle_beta   90.00
_cell.angle_gamma   90.00
#
_symmetry.space_group_name_H-M   'P 1'
#
loop_
_entity.id
_entity.type
_entity.pdbx_description
1 polymer ?
#
loop_
_entity_poly.entity_id
_entity_poly.type
_entity_poly.pdbx_seq_one_letter_code
_entity_poly.pdbx_strand_id
1 'polypeptide(L)'
;MIRTTPAALRIARIQEKLMLAIGQHNIPGLRWLVEGFNYYDTQRVKEVGAERAAAEWIVRCGGRVRFHSISDEFSDYNALIKRTAELDPRVPADDVVLRSIYAEDASVTGFGCRHFGA
;
A
#
# COMPACT_ATOMS: atom_id res chain seq x y z
N MET A 1 -27.75 36.01 12.01
CA MET A 1 -27.29 36.04 10.60
C MET A 1 -25.78 36.21 10.60
N ILE A 2 -25.00 35.12 10.53
CA ILE A 2 -23.53 35.20 10.62
C ILE A 2 -23.02 35.60 9.23
N ARG A 3 -22.48 36.82 9.08
CA ARG A 3 -21.85 37.26 7.83
C ARG A 3 -20.47 36.63 7.74
N THR A 4 -20.29 35.65 6.85
CA THR A 4 -18.98 35.12 6.49
C THR A 4 -18.16 36.19 5.77
N THR A 5 -16.93 36.43 6.24
CA THR A 5 -16.05 37.46 5.67
C THR A 5 -15.39 36.99 4.36
N PRO A 6 -15.00 37.90 3.46
CA PRO A 6 -14.32 37.54 2.21
C PRO A 6 -13.04 36.71 2.42
N ALA A 7 -12.32 36.95 3.53
CA ALA A 7 -11.16 36.17 3.93
C ALA A 7 -11.52 34.72 4.28
N ALA A 8 -12.61 34.50 5.02
CA ALA A 8 -13.11 33.16 5.35
C ALA A 8 -13.51 32.38 4.09
N LEU A 9 -14.17 33.04 3.12
CA LEU A 9 -14.50 32.42 1.82
C LEU A 9 -13.24 32.03 1.03
N ARG A 10 -12.19 32.85 1.05
CA ARG A 10 -10.92 32.57 0.37
C ARG A 10 -10.21 31.37 1.00
N ILE A 11 -10.18 31.29 2.33
CA ILE A 11 -9.59 30.15 3.06
C ILE A 11 -10.36 28.87 2.76
N ALA A 12 -11.70 28.90 2.79
CA ALA A 12 -12.53 27.73 2.47
C ALA A 12 -12.28 27.21 1.04
N ARG A 13 -12.16 28.10 0.04
CA ARG A 13 -11.80 27.72 -1.34
C ARG A 13 -10.40 27.12 -1.46
N ILE A 14 -9.44 27.60 -0.68
CA ILE A 14 -8.08 27.04 -0.66
C ILE A 14 -8.11 25.64 -0.04
N GLN A 15 -8.84 25.47 1.07
CA GLN A 15 -9.05 24.16 1.71
C GLN A 15 -9.71 23.17 0.75
N GLU A 16 -10.78 23.56 0.05
CA GLU A 16 -11.46 22.71 -0.92
C GLU A 16 -10.53 22.27 -2.07
N LYS A 17 -9.79 23.21 -2.67
CA LYS A 17 -8.81 22.89 -3.72
C LYS A 17 -7.71 21.95 -3.22
N LEU A 18 -7.25 22.15 -1.99
CA LEU A 18 -6.25 21.28 -1.37
C LEU A 18 -6.81 19.87 -1.17
N MET A 19 -8.02 19.74 -0.61
CA MET A 19 -8.67 18.44 -0.40
C MET A 19 -8.90 17.70 -1.73
N LEU A 20 -9.34 18.40 -2.78
CA LEU A 20 -9.47 17.84 -4.12
C LEU A 20 -8.11 17.39 -4.69
N ALA A 21 -7.06 18.21 -4.54
CA ALA A 21 -5.72 17.85 -5.00
C ALA A 21 -5.15 16.65 -4.23
N ILE A 22 -5.38 16.55 -2.92
CA ILE A 22 -5.00 15.39 -2.10
C ILE A 22 -5.75 14.15 -2.58
N GLY A 23 -7.08 14.23 -2.73
CA GLY A 23 -7.91 13.10 -3.17
C GLY A 23 -7.60 12.61 -4.59
N GLN A 24 -7.14 13.51 -5.47
CA GLN A 24 -6.66 13.16 -6.82
C GLN A 24 -5.18 12.76 -6.85
N HIS A 25 -4.48 12.78 -5.71
CA HIS A 25 -3.02 12.69 -5.61
C HIS A 25 -2.27 13.65 -6.54
N ASN A 26 -2.91 14.77 -6.91
CA ASN A 26 -2.42 15.78 -7.84
C ASN A 26 -1.61 16.87 -7.11
N ILE A 27 -0.82 16.44 -6.13
CA ILE A 27 0.19 17.26 -5.47
C ILE A 27 1.53 16.92 -6.12
N PRO A 28 2.37 17.90 -6.49
CA PRO A 28 3.69 17.62 -7.06
C PRO A 28 4.46 16.59 -6.24
N GLY A 29 4.90 15.51 -6.90
CA GLY A 29 5.63 14.40 -6.27
C GLY A 29 4.79 13.35 -5.52
N LEU A 30 3.60 13.69 -5.04
CA LEU A 30 2.74 12.73 -4.30
C LEU A 30 2.31 11.57 -5.19
N ARG A 31 1.94 11.83 -6.44
CA ARG A 31 1.58 10.79 -7.40
C ARG A 31 2.70 9.78 -7.63
N TRP A 32 3.92 10.26 -7.84
CA TRP A 32 5.09 9.39 -8.03
C TRP A 32 5.35 8.51 -6.80
N LEU A 33 5.21 9.07 -5.60
CA LEU A 33 5.35 8.33 -4.35
C LEU A 33 4.29 7.22 -4.22
N VAL A 34 3.02 7.58 -4.44
CA VAL A 34 1.89 6.65 -4.36
C VAL A 34 2.00 5.53 -5.41
N GLU A 35 2.39 5.88 -6.63
CA GLU A 35 2.66 4.91 -7.70
C GLU A 35 3.82 3.97 -7.33
N GLY A 36 4.90 4.49 -6.76
CA GLY A 36 6.06 3.69 -6.35
C GLY A 36 5.72 2.67 -5.26
N PHE A 37 5.02 3.09 -4.20
CA PHE A 37 4.58 2.19 -3.13
C PHE A 37 3.59 1.12 -3.61
N ASN A 38 2.77 1.43 -4.62
CA ASN A 38 1.78 0.50 -5.17
C ASN A 38 2.25 -0.20 -6.45
N TYR A 39 3.53 -0.07 -6.81
CA TYR A 39 4.05 -0.68 -8.02
C TYR A 39 4.00 -2.21 -7.93
N TYR A 40 3.44 -2.83 -8.96
CA TYR A 40 3.41 -4.28 -9.12
C TYR A 40 4.72 -4.77 -9.75
N ASP A 41 5.61 -5.30 -8.91
CA ASP A 41 6.90 -5.84 -9.33
C ASP A 41 6.78 -7.31 -9.75
N THR A 42 6.71 -7.53 -11.06
CA THR A 42 6.65 -8.88 -11.65
C THR A 42 7.91 -9.71 -11.44
N GLN A 43 9.08 -9.08 -11.26
CA GLN A 43 10.31 -9.81 -10.96
C GLN A 43 10.25 -10.33 -9.54
N ARG A 44 9.83 -9.48 -8.60
CA ARG A 44 9.65 -9.89 -7.20
C ARG A 44 8.67 -11.05 -7.06
N VAL A 45 7.53 -11.01 -7.76
CA VAL A 45 6.56 -12.13 -7.76
C VAL A 45 7.19 -13.44 -8.24
N LYS A 46 8.08 -13.40 -9.25
CA LYS A 46 8.79 -14.60 -9.73
C LYS A 46 9.84 -15.10 -8.74
N GLU A 47 10.47 -14.19 -8.00
CA GLU A 47 11.51 -14.54 -7.03
C GLU A 47 10.94 -15.18 -5.76
N VAL A 48 9.83 -14.64 -5.24
CA VAL A 48 9.33 -15.00 -3.90
C VAL A 48 7.91 -15.55 -3.88
N GLY A 49 7.23 -15.60 -5.02
CA GLY A 49 5.83 -16.01 -5.13
C GLY A 49 4.85 -14.86 -4.90
N ALA A 50 3.62 -15.05 -5.39
CA ALA A 50 2.56 -14.03 -5.35
C ALA A 50 2.12 -13.69 -3.92
N GLU A 51 1.98 -14.68 -3.06
CA GLU A 51 1.52 -14.51 -1.66
C GLU A 51 2.48 -13.63 -0.86
N ARG A 52 3.79 -13.90 -0.96
CA ARG A 52 4.80 -13.10 -0.28
C ARG A 52 4.94 -11.70 -0.88
N ALA A 53 4.90 -11.58 -2.22
CA ALA A 53 4.91 -10.26 -2.86
C ALA A 53 3.69 -9.41 -2.45
N ALA A 54 2.52 -10.03 -2.32
CA ALA A 54 1.31 -9.36 -1.83
C ALA A 54 1.46 -8.94 -0.36
N ALA A 55 2.00 -9.80 0.50
CA ALA A 55 2.31 -9.47 1.88
C ALA A 55 3.24 -8.25 2.00
N GLU A 56 4.33 -8.25 1.23
CA GLU A 56 5.29 -7.14 1.15
C GLU A 56 4.62 -5.84 0.71
N TRP A 57 3.72 -5.90 -0.28
CA TRP A 57 2.96 -4.74 -0.75
C TRP A 57 2.00 -4.18 0.31
N ILE A 58 1.22 -5.04 0.96
CA ILE A 58 0.27 -4.60 2.00
C ILE A 58 1.03 -3.94 3.16
N VAL A 59 2.08 -4.59 3.67
CA VAL A 59 2.79 -4.08 4.85
C VAL A 59 3.57 -2.80 4.54
N ARG A 60 4.22 -2.66 3.37
CA ARG A 60 4.89 -1.40 3.00
C ARG A 60 3.91 -0.24 2.81
N CYS A 61 2.64 -0.54 2.49
CA CYS A 61 1.57 0.44 2.41
C CYS A 61 0.92 0.73 3.78
N GLY A 62 1.41 0.16 4.89
CA GLY A 62 0.91 0.39 6.23
C GLY A 62 -0.18 -0.58 6.70
N GLY A 63 -0.45 -1.64 5.94
CA GLY A 63 -1.36 -2.71 6.34
C GLY A 63 -0.69 -3.77 7.21
N ARG A 64 -1.45 -4.81 7.56
CA ARG A 64 -0.99 -5.96 8.34
C ARG A 64 -1.44 -7.26 7.69
N VAL A 65 -0.67 -8.33 7.85
CA VAL A 65 -0.98 -9.63 7.26
C VAL A 65 -0.69 -10.78 8.21
N ARG A 66 -1.34 -11.92 7.97
CA ARG A 66 -1.02 -13.21 8.61
C ARG A 66 -0.94 -14.30 7.55
N PHE A 67 -0.04 -15.26 7.74
CA PHE A 67 0.04 -16.46 6.91
C PHE A 67 -0.66 -17.64 7.60
N HIS A 68 -0.91 -18.72 6.85
CA HIS A 68 -1.42 -19.97 7.43
C HIS A 68 -0.35 -20.75 8.19
N SER A 69 0.87 -20.82 7.62
CA SER A 69 2.00 -21.60 8.15
C SER A 69 2.85 -20.84 9.18
N ILE A 70 2.60 -19.54 9.36
CA ILE A 70 3.34 -18.68 10.30
C ILE A 70 2.34 -18.07 11.27
N SER A 71 2.56 -18.26 12.56
CA SER A 71 1.65 -17.77 13.63
C SER A 71 1.62 -16.26 13.75
N ASP A 72 2.70 -15.59 13.33
CA ASP A 72 2.91 -14.17 13.56
C ASP A 72 2.02 -13.30 12.68
N GLU A 73 1.64 -12.15 13.22
CA GLU A 73 1.09 -11.05 12.44
C GLU A 73 2.21 -10.08 12.07
N PHE A 74 2.27 -9.70 10.80
CA PHE A 74 3.28 -8.79 10.29
C PHE A 74 2.67 -7.43 10.00
N SER A 75 3.12 -6.43 10.75
CA SER A 75 2.87 -4.99 10.54
C SER A 75 4.16 -4.21 10.30
N ASP A 76 5.31 -4.79 10.67
CA ASP A 76 6.65 -4.27 10.37
C ASP A 76 7.19 -4.95 9.12
N TYR A 77 7.48 -4.16 8.09
CA TYR A 77 8.03 -4.64 6.83
C TYR A 77 9.36 -5.37 7.00
N ASN A 78 10.25 -4.86 7.85
CA ASN A 78 11.57 -5.47 8.05
C ASN A 78 11.46 -6.81 8.78
N ALA A 79 10.54 -6.92 9.73
CA ALA A 79 10.25 -8.17 10.42
C ALA A 79 9.69 -9.23 9.44
N LEU A 80 8.76 -8.82 8.56
CA LEU A 80 8.23 -9.67 7.50
C LEU A 80 9.34 -10.19 6.57
N ILE A 81 10.18 -9.30 6.06
CA ILE A 81 11.28 -9.67 5.15
C ILE A 81 12.25 -10.62 5.84
N LYS A 82 12.65 -10.32 7.08
CA LYS A 82 13.58 -11.16 7.85
C LYS A 82 13.02 -12.57 8.03
N ARG A 83 11.77 -12.70 8.47
CA ARG A 83 11.15 -14.02 8.68
C ARG A 83 11.03 -14.80 7.38
N THR A 84 10.57 -14.14 6.32
CA THR A 84 10.31 -14.81 5.04
C THR A 84 11.59 -15.08 4.24
N ALA A 85 12.71 -14.43 4.55
CA ALA A 85 14.01 -14.73 3.94
C ALA A 85 14.56 -16.12 4.33
N GLU A 86 14.05 -16.70 5.41
CA GLU A 86 14.39 -18.05 5.87
C GLU A 86 13.69 -19.16 5.05
N LEU A 87 12.75 -18.79 4.18
CA LEU A 87 11.92 -19.70 3.38
C LEU A 87 12.43 -19.79 1.94
N ASP A 88 12.62 -20.99 1.41
CA ASP A 88 12.98 -21.21 0.01
C ASP A 88 11.73 -21.37 -0.86
N PRO A 89 11.41 -20.42 -1.76
CA PRO A 89 10.24 -20.48 -2.64
C PRO A 89 10.29 -21.62 -3.67
N ARG A 90 11.37 -22.40 -3.73
CA ARG A 90 11.49 -23.61 -4.57
C ARG A 90 11.07 -24.87 -3.82
N VAL A 91 10.91 -24.80 -2.51
CA VAL A 91 10.55 -25.92 -1.64
C VAL A 91 9.06 -25.81 -1.29
N PRO A 92 8.20 -26.75 -1.72
CA PRO A 92 6.75 -26.65 -1.47
C PRO A 92 6.34 -26.58 0.00
N ALA A 93 7.20 -27.06 0.92
CA ALA A 93 6.96 -26.97 2.36
C ALA A 93 7.18 -25.55 2.92
N ASP A 94 7.96 -24.72 2.22
CA ASP A 94 8.29 -23.34 2.60
C ASP A 94 7.35 -22.32 1.95
N ASP A 95 6.43 -22.77 1.09
CA ASP A 95 5.40 -21.93 0.51
C ASP A 95 4.49 -21.35 1.61
N VAL A 96 4.23 -20.05 1.50
CA VAL A 96 3.36 -19.32 2.42
C VAL A 96 2.09 -18.92 1.71
N VAL A 97 0.96 -19.09 2.40
CA VAL A 97 -0.36 -18.68 1.92
C VAL A 97 -0.94 -17.66 2.90
N LEU A 98 -1.33 -16.50 2.40
CA LEU A 98 -1.99 -15.47 3.19
C LEU A 98 -3.31 -16.01 3.75
N ARG A 99 -3.50 -15.77 5.04
CA ARG A 99 -4.73 -16.09 5.77
C ARG A 99 -5.64 -14.88 5.89
N SER A 100 -5.05 -13.72 6.17
CA SER A 100 -5.79 -12.49 6.38
C SER A 100 -4.96 -11.28 5.99
N ILE A 101 -5.62 -10.30 5.38
CA ILE A 101 -5.10 -8.97 5.05
C ILE A 101 -5.94 -7.96 5.84
N TYR A 102 -5.28 -7.11 6.61
CA TYR A 102 -5.86 -5.98 7.33
C TYR A 102 -5.32 -4.69 6.69
N ALA A 103 -6.15 -4.04 5.89
CA ALA A 103 -5.76 -2.89 5.06
C ALA A 103 -6.59 -1.63 5.37
N GLU A 104 -7.17 -1.53 6.57
CA GLU A 104 -8.08 -0.45 6.95
C GLU A 104 -7.42 0.94 6.90
N ASP A 105 -6.15 1.00 7.30
CA ASP A 105 -5.34 2.23 7.32
C ASP A 105 -4.25 2.23 6.23
N ALA A 106 -4.28 1.25 5.32
CA ALA A 106 -3.22 1.06 4.34
C ALA A 106 -3.44 1.95 3.10
N SER A 107 -2.37 2.57 2.62
CA SER A 107 -2.38 3.38 1.40
C SER A 107 -2.33 2.52 0.12
N VAL A 108 -3.29 1.60 -0.01
CA VAL A 108 -3.44 0.68 -1.14
C VAL A 108 -4.22 1.35 -2.27
N THR A 109 -3.67 1.34 -3.48
CA THR A 109 -4.34 1.93 -4.66
C THR A 109 -3.89 1.28 -5.97
N GLY A 110 -4.75 1.36 -6.99
CA GLY A 110 -4.48 0.85 -8.34
C GLY A 110 -3.53 1.70 -9.18
N PHE A 111 -3.13 2.90 -8.75
CA PHE A 111 -2.26 3.78 -9.55
C PHE A 111 -0.90 3.15 -9.93
N GLY A 112 -0.35 2.28 -9.08
CA GLY A 112 0.89 1.55 -9.37
C GLY A 112 0.70 0.26 -10.20
N CYS A 113 -0.55 -0.17 -10.39
CA CYS A 113 -0.90 -1.40 -11.10
C CYS A 113 -1.18 -1.12 -12.58
N ARG A 114 -0.13 -0.72 -13.32
CA ARG A 114 -0.22 -0.32 -14.74
C ARG A 114 -0.83 -1.38 -15.67
N HIS A 115 -0.89 -2.64 -15.23
CA HIS A 115 -1.46 -3.77 -15.95
C HIS A 115 -3.00 -3.87 -15.83
N PHE A 116 -3.65 -3.12 -14.94
CA PHE A 116 -5.12 -3.11 -14.80
C PHE A 116 -5.83 -2.12 -15.74
N GLY A 117 -5.08 -1.30 -16.48
CA GLY A 117 -5.62 -0.32 -17.42
C GLY A 117 -5.52 -0.73 -18.90
N ALA A 118 -5.35 -2.02 -19.19
CA ALA A 118 -5.40 -2.58 -20.55
C ALA A 118 -6.83 -2.91 -20.95
#